data_AF-A0A259DLM2-F1
#
_entry.id   AF-A0A259DLM2-F1
#
_cell.length_a   1.000
_cell.length_b   1.000
_cell.length_c   1.000
_cell.angle_alpha   90.00
_cell.angle_beta   90.00
_cell.angle_gamma   90.00
#
_symmetry.space_group_name_H-M   'P 1'
#
loop_
_entity.id
_entity.type
_entity.pdbx_description
1 polymer ?
#
loop_
_entity_poly.entity_id
_entity_poly.type
_entity_poly.pdbx_seq_one_letter_code
_entity_poly.pdbx_strand_id
1 'polypeptide(L)' 'MTAFLAIGVGAAIGAWLRWGLGLWLNPMLPSVPLGTLAANLIGGYFVGLVIAWFSEHPGMPPEARLFLITGL' A
#
# COMPACT_ATOMS: atom_id res chain seq x y z
N MET A 1 10.89 18.38 2.76
CA MET A 1 9.41 18.47 2.74
C MET A 1 8.79 17.50 1.73
N THR A 2 9.42 17.24 0.59
CA THR A 2 8.96 16.27 -0.43
C THR A 2 8.71 14.86 0.15
N ALA A 3 9.63 14.35 0.97
CA ALA A 3 9.47 13.07 1.67
C ALA A 3 8.21 12.99 2.56
N PHE A 4 7.91 14.06 3.32
CA PHE A 4 6.72 14.12 4.18
C PHE A 4 5.43 14.04 3.35
N LEU A 5 5.37 14.77 2.24
CA LEU A 5 4.23 14.71 1.32
C LEU A 5 4.11 13.36 0.63
N ALA A 6 5.22 12.78 0.16
CA ALA A 6 5.23 11.47 -0.48
C ALA A 6 4.69 10.38 0.46
N ILE A 7 5.20 10.32 1.70
CA ILE A 7 4.72 9.35 2.69
C ILE A 7 3.26 9.65 3.05
N GLY A 8 2.93 10.91 3.35
CA GLY A 8 1.62 11.30 3.83
C GLY A 8 0.49 11.04 2.84
N VAL A 9 0.69 11.37 1.55
CA VAL A 9 -0.31 11.11 0.51
C VAL A 9 -0.45 9.62 0.26
N GLY A 10 0.65 8.88 0.19
CA GLY A 10 0.61 7.42 0.07
C GLY A 10 -0.19 6.80 1.22
N ALA A 11 0.14 7.17 2.47
CA ALA A 11 -0.52 6.67 3.67
C ALA A 11 -2.01 6.98 3.71
N ALA A 12 -2.43 8.19 3.30
CA ALA A 12 -3.84 8.54 3.21
C ALA A 12 -4.58 7.65 2.21
N ILE A 13 -4.01 7.42 1.02
CA ILE A 13 -4.60 6.53 0.01
C ILE A 13 -4.66 5.09 0.53
N GLY A 14 -3.57 4.56 1.06
CA GLY A 14 -3.48 3.21 1.62
C GLY A 14 -4.51 2.98 2.75
N ALA A 15 -4.68 3.97 3.62
CA ALA A 15 -5.68 3.94 4.68
C ALA A 15 -7.12 3.88 4.13
N TRP A 16 -7.45 4.71 3.13
CA TRP A 16 -8.78 4.71 2.50
C TRP A 16 -9.06 3.42 1.75
N LEU A 17 -8.10 2.87 1.02
CA LEU A 17 -8.24 1.58 0.34
C LEU A 17 -8.48 0.45 1.35
N ARG A 18 -7.68 0.39 2.42
CA ARG A 18 -7.86 -0.59 3.49
C ARG A 18 -9.21 -0.44 4.18
N TRP A 19 -9.65 0.79 4.44
CA TRP A 19 -10.96 1.07 5.02
C TRP A 19 -12.09 0.61 4.11
N GLY A 20 -12.05 0.94 2.82
CA GLY A 20 -13.04 0.50 1.83
C GLY A 20 -13.12 -1.01 1.69
N LEU A 21 -11.97 -1.69 1.62
CA LEU A 21 -11.91 -3.17 1.64
C LEU A 21 -12.51 -3.74 2.92
N GLY A 22 -12.24 -3.11 4.06
CA GLY A 22 -12.80 -3.49 5.35
C GLY A 22 -14.32 -3.39 5.38
N LEU A 23 -14.89 -2.28 4.90
CA LEU A 23 -16.34 -2.10 4.82
C LEU A 23 -17.01 -3.09 3.87
N TRP A 24 -16.36 -3.41 2.76
CA TRP A 24 -16.94 -4.28 1.74
C TRP A 24 -16.86 -5.77 2.10
N LEU A 25 -15.68 -6.25 2.51
CA LEU A 25 -15.39 -7.68 2.57
C LEU A 25 -15.37 -8.24 3.99
N ASN A 26 -15.06 -7.46 5.04
CA ASN A 26 -15.02 -8.00 6.40
C ASN A 26 -16.36 -8.60 6.88
N PRO A 27 -17.54 -8.04 6.54
CA PRO A 27 -18.82 -8.62 6.95
C PRO A 27 -19.18 -9.94 6.25
N MET A 28 -18.53 -10.28 5.13
CA MET A 28 -18.90 -11.45 4.31
C MET A 28 -18.61 -12.79 5.00
N LEU A 29 -17.60 -12.84 5.87
CA LEU A 29 -17.23 -14.06 6.60
C LEU A 29 -16.83 -13.71 8.04
N PRO A 30 -17.74 -13.81 9.03
CA PRO A 30 -17.48 -13.35 10.39
C PRO A 30 -16.27 -13.98 11.08
N SER A 31 -15.90 -15.22 10.70
CA SER A 31 -14.75 -15.92 11.27
C SER A 31 -13.41 -15.42 10.73
N VAL A 32 -13.38 -14.73 9.58
CA VAL A 32 -12.15 -14.23 8.95
C VAL A 32 -12.40 -12.85 8.31
N PRO A 33 -11.74 -11.77 8.75
CA PRO A 33 -11.92 -10.44 8.19
C PRO A 33 -11.28 -10.35 6.79
N LEU A 34 -12.05 -10.71 5.76
CA LEU A 34 -11.55 -10.84 4.38
C LEU A 34 -10.99 -9.55 3.81
N GLY A 35 -11.55 -8.39 4.16
CA GLY A 35 -11.04 -7.09 3.73
C GLY A 35 -9.66 -6.78 4.32
N THR A 36 -9.47 -7.08 5.59
CA THR A 36 -8.14 -6.96 6.24
C THR A 36 -7.14 -7.94 5.64
N LEU A 37 -7.56 -9.18 5.38
CA LEU A 37 -6.70 -10.18 4.73
C LEU A 37 -6.30 -9.73 3.32
N ALA A 38 -7.27 -9.30 2.50
CA ALA A 38 -7.04 -8.81 1.14
C ALA A 38 -6.09 -7.61 1.13
N ALA A 39 -6.30 -6.63 2.01
CA ALA A 39 -5.42 -5.45 2.09
C ALA A 39 -3.96 -5.83 2.40
N ASN A 40 -3.73 -6.84 3.23
CA ASN A 40 -2.37 -7.30 3.53
C ASN A 40 -1.74 -8.08 2.37
N LEU A 41 -2.49 -8.99 1.74
CA LEU A 41 -1.98 -9.79 0.63
C LEU A 41 -1.68 -8.93 -0.61
N ILE A 42 -2.60 -8.02 -0.95
CA ILE A 42 -2.41 -7.07 -2.05
C ILE A 42 -1.24 -6.15 -1.76
N GLY A 43 -1.17 -5.57 -0.54
CA GLY A 43 -0.06 -4.69 -0.15
C GLY A 43 1.29 -5.38 -0.17
N GLY A 44 1.39 -6.59 0.39
CA GLY A 44 2.63 -7.37 0.38
C GLY A 44 3.10 -7.73 -1.03
N TYR A 45 2.18 -8.17 -1.90
CA TYR A 45 2.50 -8.46 -3.30
C TYR A 45 2.92 -7.20 -4.06
N PHE A 46 2.19 -6.10 -3.86
CA PHE A 46 2.51 -4.80 -4.46
C PHE A 46 3.91 -4.31 -4.09
N VAL A 47 4.27 -4.36 -2.81
CA VAL A 47 5.63 -3.99 -2.36
C VAL A 47 6.69 -4.87 -3.02
N GLY A 48 6.44 -6.18 -3.16
CA GLY A 48 7.34 -7.09 -3.87
C GLY A 48 7.58 -6.67 -5.33
N LEU A 49 6.52 -6.34 -6.07
CA LEU A 49 6.62 -5.83 -7.45
C LEU A 49 7.38 -4.51 -7.52
N VAL A 50 7.10 -3.60 -6.61
CA VAL A 50 7.76 -2.28 -6.54
C VAL A 50 9.26 -2.46 -6.27
N ILE A 51 9.65 -3.34 -5.33
CA ILE A 51 11.05 -3.63 -5.06
C ILE A 51 11.77 -4.16 -6.32
N ALA A 52 11.16 -5.11 -7.03
CA ALA A 52 11.72 -5.65 -8.26
C ALA A 52 11.89 -4.55 -9.32
N TRP A 53 10.87 -3.72 -9.55
CA TRP A 53 10.92 -2.61 -10.50
C TRP A 53 12.05 -1.61 -10.17
N PHE A 54 12.20 -1.22 -8.90
CA PHE A 54 13.25 -0.29 -8.48
C PHE A 54 14.66 -0.88 -8.60
N SER A 55 14.80 -2.21 -8.56
CA SER A 55 16.11 -2.86 -8.78
C SER A 55 16.60 -2.68 -10.22
N GLU A 56 15.68 -2.59 -11.18
CA GLU A 56 15.97 -2.35 -12.60
C GLU A 56 16.06 -0.85 -12.95
N HIS A 57 15.53 0.04 -12.08
CA HIS A 57 15.45 1.48 -12.32
C HIS A 57 16.16 2.30 -11.21
N PRO A 58 17.50 2.22 -11.09
CA PRO A 58 18.23 2.87 -10.00
C PRO A 58 18.20 4.41 -10.05
N GLY A 59 17.88 5.02 -11.20
CA GLY A 59 17.78 6.48 -11.37
C GLY A 59 16.47 7.10 -10.89
N MET A 60 15.51 6.31 -10.39
CA MET A 60 14.23 6.84 -9.91
C MET A 60 14.40 7.72 -8.65
N PRO A 61 13.58 8.77 -8.50
CA PRO A 61 13.61 9.62 -7.32
C PRO A 61 13.37 8.84 -6.02
N PRO A 62 14.12 9.13 -4.93
CA PRO A 62 13.92 8.47 -3.64
C PRO A 62 12.49 8.61 -3.08
N GLU A 63 11.82 9.72 -3.37
CA GLU A 63 10.45 10.00 -2.92
C GLU A 63 9.42 9.03 -3.51
N ALA A 64 9.65 8.50 -4.72
CA ALA A 64 8.76 7.51 -5.30
C ALA A 64 8.79 6.21 -4.48
N ARG A 65 9.96 5.83 -3.96
CA ARG A 65 10.10 4.68 -3.06
C ARG A 65 9.40 4.92 -1.72
N LEU A 66 9.53 6.14 -1.18
CA LEU A 66 8.83 6.53 0.06
C LEU A 66 7.31 6.52 -0.12
N PHE A 67 6.80 7.03 -1.25
CA PHE A 67 5.37 7.00 -1.55
C PHE A 67 4.85 5.57 -1.70
N LEU A 68 5.51 4.72 -2.50
CA LEU A 68 4.99 3.39 -2.86
C LEU A 68 5.25 2.29 -1.81
N ILE A 69 6.32 2.40 -1.02
CA ILE A 69 6.69 1.34 -0.05
C ILE A 69 6.36 1.74 1.38
N THR A 70 6.56 3.01 1.75
CA THR A 70 6.34 3.49 3.12
C THR A 70 4.97 4.12 3.31
N GLY A 71 4.49 4.85 2.30
CA GLY A 71 3.20 5.52 2.33
C GLY A 71 2.04 4.58 2.00
N LEU A 72 1.92 4.20 0.73
CA LEU A 72 0.78 3.50 0.13
C LEU A 72 0.59 2.08 0.67
#